data_AF-A0A3Q8DBK1-F1
#
_entry.id   AF-A0A3Q8DBK1-F1
#
_cell.length_a   1.000
_cell.length_b   1.000
_cell.length_c   1.000
_cell.angle_alpha   90.00
_cell.angle_beta   90.00
_cell.angle_gamma   90.00
#
_symmetry.space_group_name_H-M   'P 1'
#
loop_
_entity.id
_entity.type
_entity.pdbx_description
1 polymer ?
#
loop_
_entity_poly.entity_id
_entity_poly.type
_entity_poly.pdbx_seq_one_letter_code
_entity_poly.pdbx_strand_id
1 'polypeptide(L)' 'MNESKSIFIIMWVVTFFPCYRMARKAGFGWPMAIFLSIPVIHYITLYFFAFKRWPTLPNA' A
#
# COMPACT_ATOMS: atom_id res chain seq x y z
N MET A 1 -21.62 -0.40 -17.40
CA MET A 1 -20.41 -0.25 -16.56
C MET A 1 -19.50 -1.42 -16.93
N ASN A 2 -18.41 -1.18 -17.68
CA ASN A 2 -17.59 -2.26 -18.26
C ASN A 2 -17.10 -3.23 -17.18
N GLU A 3 -17.34 -4.52 -17.35
CA GLU A 3 -17.06 -5.59 -16.37
C GLU A 3 -15.60 -5.56 -15.88
N SER A 4 -14.68 -5.19 -16.76
CA SER A 4 -13.24 -5.04 -16.47
C SER A 4 -12.94 -3.98 -15.40
N LYS A 5 -13.73 -2.89 -15.34
CA LYS A 5 -13.53 -1.81 -14.36
C LYS A 5 -13.92 -2.24 -12.95
N SER A 6 -14.99 -3.03 -12.84
CA SER A 6 -15.47 -3.56 -11.56
C SER A 6 -14.44 -4.50 -10.94
N ILE A 7 -13.87 -5.41 -11.74
CA ILE A 7 -12.82 -6.33 -11.29
C ILE A 7 -11.58 -5.57 -10.83
N PHE A 8 -11.18 -4.54 -11.59
CA PHE A 8 -10.03 -3.69 -11.23
C PHE A 8 -10.24 -2.99 -9.87
N ILE A 9 -11.42 -2.41 -9.63
CA ILE A 9 -11.74 -1.74 -8.36
C ILE A 9 -11.73 -2.74 -7.20
N ILE A 10 -12.34 -3.92 -7.36
CA ILE A 10 -12.36 -4.96 -6.32
C ILE A 10 -10.93 -5.38 -5.97
N MET A 11 -10.11 -5.66 -6.99
CA MET A 11 -8.71 -6.03 -6.80
C MET A 11 -7.92 -4.92 -6.10
N TRP A 12 -8.14 -3.67 -6.51
CA TRP A 12 -7.50 -2.51 -5.89
C TRP A 12 -7.86 -2.37 -4.41
N VAL A 13 -9.13 -2.54 -4.03
CA VAL A 13 -9.57 -2.47 -2.62
C VAL A 13 -8.94 -3.60 -1.78
N VAL A 14 -8.87 -4.82 -2.33
CA VAL A 14 -8.23 -5.97 -1.67
C VAL A 14 -6.74 -5.72 -1.47
N THR A 15 -6.05 -5.11 -2.44
CA THR A 15 -4.63 -4.72 -2.33
C THR A 15 -4.42 -3.50 -1.43
N PHE A 16 -5.38 -2.58 -1.37
CA PHE A 16 -5.30 -1.37 -0.55
C PHE A 16 -5.24 -1.69 0.95
N PHE A 17 -6.01 -2.68 1.41
CA PHE A 17 -6.04 -3.06 2.83
C PHE A 17 -4.66 -3.48 3.40
N PRO A 18 -3.91 -4.43 2.80
CA PRO A 18 -2.58 -4.76 3.26
C PRO A 18 -1.61 -3.59 3.08
N CYS A 19 -1.70 -2.81 2.01
CA CYS A 19 -0.89 -1.60 1.81
C CYS A 19 -1.10 -0.57 2.93
N TYR A 20 -2.35 -0.38 3.36
CA TYR A 20 -2.70 0.48 4.47
C TYR A 20 -2.11 -0.02 5.78
N ARG A 21 -2.21 -1.33 6.07
CA ARG A 21 -1.57 -1.91 7.26
C ARG A 21 -0.06 -1.76 7.25
N MET A 22 0.60 -1.97 6.11
CA MET A 22 2.04 -1.76 5.96
C MET A 22 2.41 -0.29 6.18
N ALA A 23 1.71 0.64 5.53
CA ALA A 23 1.92 2.07 5.70
C ALA A 23 1.71 2.52 7.15
N ARG A 24 0.74 1.96 7.88
CA ARG A 24 0.54 2.29 9.31
C ARG A 24 1.65 1.73 10.19
N LYS A 25 2.05 0.47 9.99
CA LYS A 25 3.17 -0.16 10.73
C LYS A 25 4.48 0.60 10.54
N ALA A 26 4.66 1.18 9.36
CA ALA A 26 5.78 2.05 9.02
C ALA A 26 5.87 3.38 9.77
N GLY A 27 4.76 3.83 10.37
CA GLY A 27 4.58 5.21 10.81
C GLY A 27 4.09 6.18 9.73
N PHE A 28 3.70 5.72 8.54
CA PHE A 28 3.16 6.56 7.47
C PHE A 28 1.62 6.72 7.56
N GLY A 29 1.12 7.83 7.02
CA GLY A 29 -0.32 8.15 6.96
C GLY A 29 -1.07 7.42 5.84
N TRP A 30 -2.40 7.60 5.80
CA TRP A 30 -3.28 7.04 4.76
C TRP A 30 -2.93 7.44 3.31
N PRO A 31 -2.33 8.62 3.00
CA PRO A 31 -1.95 8.94 1.62
C PRO A 31 -0.86 8.00 1.08
N MET A 32 0.01 7.47 1.96
CA MET A 32 1.04 6.53 1.57
C MET A 32 0.45 5.18 1.16
N ALA A 33 -0.66 4.77 1.76
CA ALA A 33 -1.39 3.55 1.40
C ALA A 33 -1.94 3.61 -0.04
N ILE A 34 -2.39 4.79 -0.48
CA ILE A 34 -2.84 5.01 -1.86
C ILE A 34 -1.66 4.85 -2.81
N PHE A 35 -0.52 5.48 -2.51
CA PHE A 35 0.71 5.34 -3.32
C PHE A 35 1.17 3.88 -3.44
N LEU A 36 1.13 3.12 -2.35
CA LEU A 36 1.45 1.69 -2.33
C LEU A 36 0.46 0.84 -3.13
N SER A 37 -0.81 1.22 -3.18
CA SER A 37 -1.86 0.46 -3.87
C SER A 37 -1.86 0.64 -5.40
N ILE A 38 -1.04 1.53 -5.95
CA ILE A 38 -0.91 1.71 -7.40
C ILE A 38 -0.08 0.54 -7.96
N PRO A 39 -0.64 -0.35 -8.81
CA PRO A 39 0.00 -1.62 -9.19
C PRO A 39 1.39 -1.46 -9.82
N VAL A 40 1.64 -0.37 -10.55
CA VAL A 40 2.95 -0.08 -11.16
C VAL A 40 4.00 0.27 -10.10
N ILE A 41 3.59 1.02 -9.07
CA ILE A 41 4.48 1.54 -8.01
C ILE A 41 4.56 0.55 -6.84
N HIS A 42 3.61 -0.40 -6.76
CA HIS A 42 3.48 -1.40 -5.72
C HIS A 42 4.76 -2.21 -5.51
N TYR A 43 5.37 -2.74 -6.58
CA TYR A 43 6.58 -3.54 -6.47
C TYR A 43 7.79 -2.73 -5.98
N ILE A 44 7.94 -1.49 -6.44
CA ILE A 44 9.03 -0.59 -6.02
C ILE A 44 8.86 -0.19 -4.56
N THR A 45 7.62 0.09 -4.14
CA THR A 45 7.33 0.46 -2.76
C THR A 45 7.47 -0.71 -1.80
N LEU A 46 7.10 -1.94 -2.21
CA LEU A 46 7.41 -3.16 -1.45
C LEU A 46 8.92 -3.36 -1.28
N TYR A 47 9.72 -3.13 -2.33
CA TYR A 47 11.17 -3.17 -2.24
C TYR A 47 11.70 -2.14 -1.25
N PHE A 48 11.26 -0.88 -1.35
CA PHE A 48 11.64 0.17 -0.41
C PHE A 48 11.26 -0.20 1.04
N PHE A 49 10.05 -0.72 1.24
CA PHE A 49 9.52 -1.18 2.52
C PHE A 49 10.34 -2.36 3.09
N ALA A 50 10.88 -3.24 2.27
CA ALA A 50 11.70 -4.35 2.73
C ALA A 50 13.10 -3.93 3.19
N PHE A 51 13.72 -2.92 2.54
CA PHE A 51 15.14 -2.61 2.73
C PHE A 51 15.43 -1.31 3.49
N LYS A 52 14.45 -0.39 3.63
CA LYS A 52 14.66 0.83 4.41
C LYS A 52 14.33 0.63 5.88
N ARG A 53 15.06 1.35 6.74
CA ARG A 53 14.64 1.59 8.12
C ARG A 53 13.56 2.66 8.12
N TRP A 54 12.44 2.35 8.76
CA TRP A 54 11.23 3.14 8.73
C TRP A 54 11.20 4.06 9.94
N PRO A 55 10.45 5.18 9.91
CA PRO A 55 10.22 6.02 11.07
C PRO A 55 9.28 5.36 12.10
N THR A 56 9.33 4.03 12.23
CA THR A 56 8.63 3.28 13.26
C THR A 56 9.07 3.80 14.62
N LEU A 57 8.12 4.38 15.36
CA LEU A 57 8.30 4.76 16.75
C LEU A 57 8.81 3.52 17.51
N PRO A 58 9.74 3.66 18.48
CA PRO A 58 10.33 2.54 19.20
C PRO A 58 9.31 1.65 19.95
N ASN A 59 8.04 2.05 20.02
CA ASN A 59 6.95 1.37 20.72
C ASN A 59 5.69 1.19 19.83
N ALA A 60 5.85 0.81 18.56
CA ALA A 60 4.73 0.47 17.67
C ALA A 60 4.29 -0.99 17.78
#